data_AF-A0AAU2ZV47-F1
#
_entry.id   AF-A0AAU2ZV47-F1
#
_cell.length_a   1.000
_cell.length_b   1.000
_cell.length_c   1.000
_cell.angle_alpha   90.00
_cell.angle_beta   90.00
_cell.angle_gamma   90.00
#
_symmetry.space_group_name_H-M   'P 1'
#
loop_
_entity.id
_entity.type
_entity.pdbx_description
1 polymer ?
#
loop_
_entity_poly.entity_id
_entity_poly.type
_entity_poly.pdbx_seq_one_letter_code
_entity_poly.pdbx_strand_id
1 'polypeptide(L)'
;MNVTDLLRSLALDPADLKPTPHRQATAQDAAERLGPDPLPCAACGTPARSTRIIDTPSHGRRWLELCRDCMLATADRRRPTEPLAATLEVLRDAAEQVGVTVRVLVDSPKAA
;
A
#
# COMPACT_ATOMS: atom_id res chain seq x y z
N MET A 1 -10.18 0.20 0.32
CA MET A 1 -10.85 1.19 -0.55
C MET A 1 -10.92 0.60 -1.94
N ASN A 2 -12.05 0.67 -2.65
CA ASN A 2 -12.10 0.19 -4.05
C ASN A 2 -11.37 1.17 -4.99
N VAL A 3 -11.09 0.77 -6.23
CA VAL A 3 -10.34 1.59 -7.20
C VAL A 3 -11.06 2.90 -7.56
N THR A 4 -12.40 2.89 -7.64
CA THR A 4 -13.18 4.08 -7.98
C THR A 4 -13.07 5.14 -6.89
N ASP A 5 -13.23 4.75 -5.62
CA ASP A 5 -13.09 5.64 -4.48
C ASP A 5 -11.66 6.14 -4.32
N LEU A 6 -10.67 5.28 -4.61
CA LEU A 6 -9.26 5.66 -4.64
C LEU A 6 -9.00 6.79 -5.64
N LEU A 7 -9.40 6.60 -6.91
CA LEU A 7 -9.20 7.60 -7.96
C LEU A 7 -9.93 8.90 -7.65
N ARG A 8 -11.18 8.81 -7.15
CA ARG A 8 -11.95 9.98 -6.69
C ARG A 8 -11.23 10.74 -5.59
N SER A 9 -10.68 10.05 -4.59
CA SER A 9 -9.98 10.69 -3.45
C SER A 9 -8.71 11.42 -3.85
N LEU A 10 -8.11 11.04 -4.98
CA LEU A 10 -6.91 11.65 -5.54
C LEU A 10 -7.22 12.65 -6.67
N ALA A 11 -8.51 12.86 -6.98
CA ALA A 11 -8.96 13.66 -8.12
C ALA A 11 -8.31 13.26 -9.46
N LEU A 12 -8.20 11.94 -9.70
CA LEU A 12 -7.56 11.39 -10.90
C LEU A 12 -8.59 10.88 -11.91
N ASP A 13 -8.40 11.23 -13.19
CA ASP A 13 -9.03 10.55 -14.30
C ASP A 13 -8.19 9.30 -14.69
N PRO A 14 -8.79 8.08 -14.72
CA PRO A 14 -8.08 6.89 -15.18
C PRO A 14 -7.52 6.99 -16.61
N ALA A 15 -8.06 7.87 -17.46
CA ALA A 15 -7.56 8.09 -18.81
C ALA A 15 -6.14 8.71 -18.82
N ASP A 16 -5.79 9.49 -17.80
CA ASP A 16 -4.50 10.16 -17.68
C ASP A 16 -3.39 9.22 -17.18
N LEU A 17 -3.76 8.01 -16.73
CA LEU A 17 -2.81 7.04 -16.20
C LEU A 17 -2.17 6.20 -17.31
N LYS A 18 -0.88 5.92 -17.15
CA LYS A 18 -0.12 5.12 -18.12
C LYS A 18 -0.66 3.69 -18.15
N PRO A 19 -0.91 3.10 -19.33
CA PRO A 19 -1.32 1.70 -19.44
C PRO A 19 -0.21 0.77 -18.94
N THR A 20 -0.59 -0.37 -18.36
CA THR A 20 0.36 -1.42 -17.99
C THR A 20 0.58 -2.37 -19.17
N PRO A 21 1.74 -3.08 -19.24
CA PRO A 21 1.91 -4.17 -20.20
C PRO A 21 0.76 -5.20 -20.11
N HIS A 22 0.42 -5.82 -21.25
CA HIS A 22 -0.66 -6.82 -21.30
C HIS A 22 -0.36 -8.10 -20.52
N ARG A 23 0.92 -8.38 -20.21
CA ARG A 23 1.30 -9.47 -19.29
C ARG A 23 1.03 -9.11 -17.82
N GLN A 24 1.03 -10.10 -16.92
CA GLN A 24 1.07 -9.81 -15.49
C GLN A 24 2.39 -9.09 -15.17
N ALA A 25 2.29 -7.96 -14.48
CA ALA A 25 3.48 -7.26 -14.01
C ALA A 25 3.96 -7.92 -12.71
N THR A 26 5.28 -7.97 -12.58
CA THR A 26 6.00 -8.58 -11.47
C THR A 26 6.49 -7.50 -10.51
N ALA A 27 7.01 -7.92 -9.35
CA ALA A 27 7.70 -7.01 -8.44
C ALA A 27 8.92 -6.33 -9.10
N GLN A 28 9.59 -7.03 -10.02
CA GLN A 28 10.70 -6.48 -10.80
C GLN A 28 10.24 -5.33 -11.70
N ASP A 29 9.11 -5.47 -12.39
CA ASP A 29 8.55 -4.40 -13.23
C ASP A 29 8.23 -3.14 -12.40
N ALA A 30 7.74 -3.33 -11.18
CA ALA A 30 7.50 -2.22 -10.26
C ALA A 30 8.81 -1.55 -9.80
N ALA A 31 9.85 -2.34 -9.52
CA ALA A 31 11.15 -1.83 -9.10
C ALA A 31 11.85 -1.05 -10.24
N GLU A 32 11.87 -1.60 -11.45
CA GLU A 32 12.43 -0.94 -12.64
C GLU A 32 11.73 0.38 -12.93
N ARG A 33 10.40 0.39 -12.77
CA ARG A 33 9.59 1.58 -12.98
C ARG A 33 9.81 2.68 -11.93
N LEU A 34 10.09 2.30 -10.69
CA LEU A 34 10.44 3.27 -9.65
C LEU A 34 11.85 3.82 -9.83
N GLY A 35 12.80 2.96 -10.23
CA GLY A 35 14.13 3.33 -10.73
C GLY A 35 14.91 4.38 -9.91
N PRO A 36 16.03 4.88 -10.45
CA PRO A 36 16.74 6.04 -9.90
C PRO A 36 16.05 7.36 -10.25
N ASP A 37 15.30 7.40 -11.36
CA ASP A 37 14.60 8.58 -11.87
C ASP A 37 13.09 8.43 -11.64
N PRO A 38 12.57 8.87 -10.48
CA PRO A 38 11.18 8.63 -10.12
C PRO A 38 10.23 9.42 -11.02
N LEU A 39 9.22 8.71 -11.53
CA LEU A 39 8.08 9.34 -12.19
C LEU A 39 7.34 10.30 -11.24
N PRO A 40 6.65 11.34 -11.75
CA PRO A 40 5.85 12.21 -10.91
C PRO A 40 4.66 11.45 -10.32
N CYS A 41 4.31 11.77 -9.08
CA CYS A 41 3.07 11.34 -8.45
C CYS A 41 1.89 11.79 -9.30
N ALA A 42 0.99 10.86 -9.63
CA ALA A 42 -0.17 11.15 -10.46
C ALA A 42 -1.06 12.25 -9.84
N ALA A 43 -1.14 12.30 -8.50
CA ALA A 43 -2.04 13.20 -7.78
C ALA A 43 -1.47 14.61 -7.53
N CYS A 44 -0.15 14.74 -7.32
CA CYS A 44 0.44 16.01 -6.87
C CYS A 44 1.74 16.40 -7.56
N GLY A 45 2.26 15.58 -8.48
CA GLY A 45 3.48 15.86 -9.23
C GLY A 45 4.81 15.62 -8.48
N THR A 46 4.81 15.54 -7.15
CA THR A 46 6.00 15.22 -6.34
C THR A 46 6.60 13.86 -6.74
N PRO A 47 7.94 13.65 -6.68
CA PRO A 47 8.56 12.37 -7.01
C PRO A 47 7.88 11.16 -6.35
N ALA A 48 7.48 10.18 -7.17
CA ALA A 48 6.83 8.98 -6.68
C ALA A 48 7.81 8.11 -5.88
N ARG A 49 7.25 7.42 -4.87
CA ARG A 49 7.97 6.46 -4.01
C ARG A 49 7.31 5.09 -4.00
N SER A 50 6.15 4.98 -4.64
CA SER A 50 5.41 3.74 -4.80
C SER A 50 4.76 3.70 -6.16
N THR A 51 4.73 2.52 -6.75
CA THR A 51 4.00 2.23 -7.98
C THR A 51 3.10 1.04 -7.72
N ARG A 52 1.89 1.06 -8.27
CA ARG A 52 0.97 -0.07 -8.23
C ARG A 52 0.13 -0.13 -9.48
N ILE A 53 -0.39 -1.31 -9.77
CA ILE A 53 -1.37 -1.52 -10.83
C ILE A 53 -2.76 -1.44 -10.24
N ILE A 54 -3.62 -0.66 -10.89
CA ILE A 54 -5.05 -0.62 -10.62
C ILE A 54 -5.81 -1.10 -11.85
N ASP A 55 -6.91 -1.82 -11.63
CA ASP A 55 -7.81 -2.21 -12.72
C ASP A 55 -8.97 -1.21 -12.80
N THR A 56 -9.18 -0.65 -13.99
CA THR A 56 -10.18 0.39 -14.24
C THR A 56 -11.22 -0.13 -15.22
N PRO A 57 -12.54 -0.02 -14.91
CA PRO A 57 -13.58 -0.67 -15.71
C PRO A 57 -13.57 -0.34 -17.21
N SER A 58 -13.23 0.90 -17.58
CA SER A 58 -13.27 1.37 -18.98
C SER A 58 -11.89 1.52 -19.63
N HIS A 59 -10.80 1.50 -18.84
CA HIS A 59 -9.46 1.79 -19.33
C HIS A 59 -8.47 0.64 -19.08
N GLY A 60 -8.93 -0.48 -18.49
CA GLY A 60 -8.12 -1.65 -18.17
C GLY A 60 -7.09 -1.38 -17.07
N ARG A 61 -6.01 -2.16 -17.08
CA ARG A 61 -4.93 -2.03 -16.08
C ARG A 61 -4.06 -0.79 -16.34
N ARG A 62 -3.89 0.00 -15.27
CA ARG A 62 -3.18 1.29 -15.28
C ARG A 62 -2.13 1.34 -14.19
N TRP A 63 -1.00 1.96 -14.48
CA TRP A 63 0.02 2.30 -13.49
C TRP A 63 -0.41 3.52 -12.70
N LEU A 64 -0.29 3.43 -11.38
CA LEU A 64 -0.55 4.52 -10.46
C LEU A 64 0.72 4.81 -9.65
N GLU A 65 1.36 5.92 -9.98
CA GLU A 65 2.54 6.44 -9.26
C GLU A 65 2.09 7.34 -8.12
N LEU A 66 2.54 7.08 -6.90
CA LEU A 66 2.25 7.92 -5.75
C LEU A 66 3.51 8.29 -4.99
N CYS A 67 3.59 9.55 -4.57
CA CYS A 67 4.52 9.97 -3.54
C CYS A 67 4.13 9.32 -2.19
N ARG A 68 5.02 9.40 -1.20
CA ARG A 68 4.79 8.83 0.13
C ARG A 68 3.48 9.32 0.77
N ASP A 69 3.21 10.61 0.69
CA ASP A 69 2.07 11.20 1.39
C ASP A 69 0.74 10.80 0.76
N CYS A 70 0.62 10.89 -0.57
CA CYS A 70 -0.58 10.43 -1.29
C CYS A 70 -0.78 8.91 -1.16
N MET A 71 0.31 8.13 -1.08
CA MET A 71 0.24 6.70 -0.79
C MET A 71 -0.31 6.44 0.61
N LEU A 72 0.19 7.11 1.65
CA LEU A 72 -0.27 6.93 3.03
C LEU A 72 -1.69 7.46 3.28
N ALA A 73 -2.10 8.49 2.54
CA ALA A 73 -3.45 9.04 2.57
C ALA A 73 -4.49 8.08 1.98
N THR A 74 -4.07 7.25 1.01
CA THR A 74 -4.95 6.33 0.28
C THR A 74 -4.68 4.86 0.55
N ALA A 75 -3.73 4.57 1.44
CA ALA A 75 -3.46 3.22 1.92
C ALA A 75 -4.75 2.68 2.55
N ASP A 76 -5.16 1.49 2.12
CA ASP A 76 -6.28 0.81 2.75
C ASP A 76 -5.80 0.32 4.12
N ARG A 77 -5.97 1.15 5.16
CA ARG A 77 -5.62 0.82 6.54
C ARG A 77 -6.60 -0.16 7.17
N ARG A 78 -7.24 -1.01 6.36
CA ARG A 78 -8.07 -2.08 6.89
C ARG A 78 -7.24 -2.90 7.87
N ARG A 79 -7.95 -3.41 8.88
CA ARG A 79 -7.43 -4.22 9.97
C ARG A 79 -6.44 -5.26 9.42
N PRO A 80 -5.31 -5.51 10.12
CA PRO A 80 -4.40 -6.58 9.76
C PRO A 80 -5.18 -7.85 9.40
N THR A 81 -4.80 -8.51 8.30
CA THR A 81 -5.46 -9.73 7.82
C THR A 81 -5.46 -10.81 8.91
N GLU A 82 -4.39 -10.83 9.71
CA GLU A 82 -4.26 -11.68 10.90
C GLU A 82 -4.79 -10.97 12.15
N PRO A 83 -5.54 -11.66 13.01
CA PRO A 83 -5.88 -11.15 14.33
C PRO A 83 -4.60 -10.82 15.11
N LEU A 84 -4.58 -9.67 15.79
CA LEU A 84 -3.47 -9.29 16.66
C LEU A 84 -3.12 -10.40 17.67
N ALA A 85 -4.13 -11.13 18.16
CA ALA A 85 -3.93 -12.27 19.05
C ALA A 85 -3.01 -13.35 18.44
N ALA A 86 -3.26 -13.76 17.19
CA ALA A 86 -2.46 -14.76 16.50
C ALA A 86 -1.02 -14.26 16.26
N THR A 87 -0.85 -12.99 15.89
CA THR A 87 0.50 -12.40 15.77
C THR A 87 1.24 -12.37 17.10
N LEU A 88 0.55 -12.05 18.20
CA LEU A 88 1.15 -12.02 19.54
C LEU A 88 1.51 -13.42 20.04
N GLU A 89 0.74 -14.46 19.69
CA GLU A 89 1.09 -15.85 19.98
C GLU A 89 2.41 -16.24 19.31
N VAL A 90 2.53 -16.00 18.00
CA VAL A 90 3.79 -16.25 17.26
C VAL A 90 4.98 -15.53 17.89
N LEU A 91 4.80 -14.28 18.31
CA LEU A 91 5.86 -13.51 18.96
C LEU A 91 6.24 -14.06 20.35
N ARG A 92 5.27 -14.56 21.12
CA ARG A 92 5.53 -15.19 22.42
C ARG A 92 6.27 -16.51 22.25
N ASP A 93 5.80 -17.37 21.34
CA ASP A 93 6.45 -18.65 21.04
C ASP A 93 7.90 -18.45 20.59
N ALA A 94 8.14 -17.48 19.69
CA ALA A 94 9.49 -17.14 19.25
C ALA A 94 10.37 -16.63 20.40
N ALA A 95 9.81 -15.81 21.30
CA ALA A 95 10.53 -15.28 22.45
C ALA A 95 10.88 -16.38 23.47
N GLU A 96 9.97 -17.32 23.72
CA GLU A 96 10.23 -18.50 24.55
C GLU A 96 11.37 -19.35 23.99
N GLN A 97 11.38 -19.60 22.68
CA GLN A 97 12.45 -20.36 22.01
C GLN A 97 13.84 -19.74 22.19
N VAL A 98 13.93 -18.42 22.32
CA VAL A 98 15.21 -17.71 22.51
C VAL A 98 15.44 -17.21 23.94
N GLY A 99 14.56 -17.57 24.88
CA GLY A 99 14.67 -17.19 26.30
C GLY A 99 14.51 -15.68 26.57
N VAL A 100 13.83 -14.95 25.70
CA VAL A 100 13.59 -13.51 25.85
C VAL A 100 12.22 -13.27 26.48
N THR A 101 12.15 -12.36 27.45
CA THR A 101 10.87 -11.91 28.01
C THR A 101 10.29 -10.79 27.16
N VAL A 102 9.08 -10.99 26.63
CA VAL A 102 8.35 -9.97 25.87
C VAL A 102 7.22 -9.39 26.72
N ARG A 103 7.14 -8.05 26.77
CA ARG A 103 6.03 -7.33 27.39
C ARG A 103 5.28 -6.54 26.31
N VAL A 104 4.01 -6.87 26.11
CA VAL A 104 3.13 -6.15 25.19
C VAL A 104 2.51 -4.97 25.94
N LEU A 105 2.75 -3.75 25.46
CA LEU A 105 2.07 -2.55 25.95
C LEU A 105 0.89 -2.26 25.03
N VAL A 106 -0.31 -2.28 25.59
CA VAL A 106 -1.53 -1.81 24.91
C VAL A 106 -2.00 -0.54 25.59
N ASP A 107 -2.48 0.43 24.82
CA ASP A 107 -3.14 1.61 25.40
C ASP A 107 -4.35 1.14 26.21
N SER A 108 -4.52 1.74 27.41
CA SER A 108 -5.72 1.49 28.20
C SER A 108 -6.94 1.95 27.39
N PRO A 109 -8.05 1.19 27.39
CA PRO A 109 -9.24 1.61 26.66
C PRO A 109 -9.65 3.00 27.14
N LYS A 110 -9.84 3.92 26.18
CA LYS A 110 -10.36 5.25 26.47
C LYS A 110 -11.77 5.05 27.06
N ALA A 111 -11.97 5.45 28.32
CA ALA A 111 -13.29 5.42 28.93
C ALA A 111 -14.26 6.21 28.03
N ALA A 112 -15.41 5.60 27.75
CA ALA A 112 -16.46 6.13 26.90
C ALA A 112 -17.07 7.42 27.46
#